data_AF-A0A7X9NSC6-F1
#
_entry.id   AF-A0A7X9NSC6-F1
#
_cell.length_a   1.000
_cell.length_b   1.000
_cell.length_c   1.000
_cell.angle_alpha   90.00
_cell.angle_beta   90.00
_cell.angle_gamma   90.00
#
_symmetry.space_group_name_H-M   'P 1'
#
loop_
_entity.id
_entity.type
_entity.pdbx_description
1 polymer ?
#
loop_
_entity_poly.entity_id
_entity_poly.type
_entity_poly.pdbx_seq_one_letter_code
_entity_poly.pdbx_strand_id
1 'polypeptide(L)'
;MAAFGGPEYDRYVRLAEMMISFLRDHGYNYDANLDQDILDHDGPGVPVENGVDAIIEFNLTPPKDMITLFGQVHDENPWCDEEYEQFRDYLREREDEHQSGKLIPPSAD
;
A
#
# COMPACT_ATOMS: atom_id res chain seq x y z
N MET A 1 -23.39 -6.47 4.76
CA MET A 1 -23.45 -5.51 3.64
C MET A 1 -22.72 -4.28 4.12
N ALA A 2 -21.51 -4.01 3.62
CA ALA A 2 -20.80 -2.80 4.00
C ALA A 2 -21.63 -1.61 3.51
N ALA A 3 -21.90 -0.68 4.42
CA ALA A 3 -22.60 0.55 4.06
C ALA A 3 -21.59 1.48 3.39
N PHE A 4 -21.74 1.69 2.08
CA PHE A 4 -21.08 2.79 1.39
C PHE A 4 -21.34 4.10 2.16
N GLY A 5 -20.28 4.82 2.55
CA GLY A 5 -20.37 6.04 3.36
C GLY A 5 -20.40 5.84 4.89
N GLY A 6 -20.05 4.65 5.39
CA GLY A 6 -19.74 4.42 6.81
C GLY A 6 -18.29 4.77 7.16
N PRO A 7 -17.96 4.91 8.46
CA PRO A 7 -16.60 5.26 8.91
C PRO A 7 -15.52 4.24 8.49
N GLU A 8 -15.92 2.99 8.26
CA GLU A 8 -15.06 1.92 7.72
C GLU A 8 -14.70 2.18 6.24
N TYR A 9 -15.69 2.59 5.44
CA TYR A 9 -15.48 2.97 4.04
C TYR A 9 -14.63 4.24 3.92
N ASP A 10 -14.84 5.24 4.78
CA ASP A 10 -14.03 6.47 4.81
C ASP A 10 -12.55 6.19 5.15
N ARG A 11 -12.29 5.24 6.06
CA ARG A 11 -10.92 4.79 6.32
C ARG A 11 -10.31 4.09 5.12
N TYR A 12 -11.12 3.34 4.37
CA TYR A 12 -10.64 2.68 3.18
C TYR A 12 -10.29 3.67 2.07
N VAL A 13 -11.13 4.69 1.85
CA VAL A 13 -10.84 5.85 0.98
C VAL A 13 -9.55 6.53 1.42
N ARG A 14 -9.38 6.79 2.72
CA ARG A 14 -8.16 7.41 3.25
C ARG A 14 -6.90 6.58 3.00
N LEU A 15 -7.00 5.26 3.04
CA LEU A 15 -5.90 4.37 2.70
C LEU A 15 -5.51 4.53 1.22
N ALA A 16 -6.50 4.50 0.31
CA ALA A 16 -6.29 4.75 -1.11
C ALA A 16 -5.63 6.11 -1.37
N GLU A 17 -6.14 7.19 -0.77
CA GLU A 17 -5.55 8.53 -0.89
C GLU A 17 -4.09 8.57 -0.42
N MET A 18 -3.77 7.84 0.66
CA MET A 18 -2.41 7.77 1.19
C MET A 18 -1.46 7.03 0.25
N MET A 19 -1.91 5.94 -0.38
CA MET A 19 -1.14 5.21 -1.39
C MET A 19 -0.94 6.05 -2.65
N ILE A 20 -1.97 6.74 -3.12
CA ILE A 20 -1.88 7.69 -4.25
C ILE A 20 -0.86 8.78 -3.96
N SER A 21 -0.92 9.41 -2.79
CA SER A 21 0.06 10.44 -2.39
C SER A 21 1.47 9.87 -2.33
N PHE A 22 1.64 8.67 -1.79
CA PHE A 22 2.92 7.99 -1.72
C PHE A 22 3.52 7.74 -3.11
N LEU A 23 2.71 7.29 -4.07
CA LEU A 23 3.13 7.12 -5.45
C LEU A 23 3.59 8.45 -6.08
N ARG A 24 2.86 9.55 -5.84
CA ARG A 24 3.27 10.89 -6.32
C ARG A 24 4.60 11.33 -5.72
N ASP A 25 4.79 11.14 -4.42
CA ASP A 25 6.02 11.50 -3.71
C ASP A 25 7.23 10.72 -4.23
N HIS A 26 7.00 9.50 -4.74
CA HIS A 26 8.02 8.66 -5.37
C HIS A 26 8.16 8.88 -6.89
N GLY A 27 7.40 9.79 -7.49
CA GLY A 27 7.51 10.18 -8.90
C GLY A 27 6.60 9.41 -9.87
N TYR A 28 5.78 8.47 -9.37
CA TYR A 28 4.82 7.67 -10.14
C TYR A 28 3.52 8.44 -10.40
N ASN A 29 3.65 9.63 -11.00
CA ASN A 29 2.55 10.57 -11.18
C ASN A 29 1.48 10.07 -12.16
N TYR A 30 1.85 9.24 -13.14
CA TYR A 30 0.89 8.68 -14.10
C TYR A 30 -0.05 7.71 -13.37
N ASP A 31 0.50 6.73 -12.66
CA ASP A 31 -0.26 5.73 -11.92
C ASP A 31 -1.11 6.40 -10.83
N ALA A 32 -0.51 7.33 -10.07
CA ALA A 32 -1.25 8.07 -9.05
C ALA A 32 -2.37 8.98 -9.60
N ASN A 33 -2.31 9.43 -10.86
CA ASN A 33 -3.41 10.18 -11.45
C ASN A 33 -4.51 9.25 -11.94
N LEU A 34 -4.16 8.08 -12.47
CA LEU A 34 -5.11 7.04 -12.83
C LEU A 34 -5.86 6.53 -11.59
N ASP A 35 -5.14 6.24 -10.51
CA ASP A 35 -5.73 5.76 -9.25
C ASP A 35 -6.63 6.80 -8.60
N GLN A 36 -6.32 8.10 -8.73
CA GLN A 36 -7.21 9.16 -8.27
C GLN A 36 -8.52 9.18 -9.07
N ASP A 37 -8.46 9.04 -10.40
CA ASP A 37 -9.65 8.99 -11.25
C ASP A 37 -10.54 7.78 -10.88
N ILE A 38 -9.93 6.62 -10.67
CA ILE A 38 -10.63 5.40 -10.23
C ILE A 38 -11.22 5.59 -8.83
N LEU A 39 -10.48 6.19 -7.89
CA LEU A 39 -10.99 6.46 -6.55
C LEU A 39 -12.24 7.35 -6.58
N ASP A 40 -12.21 8.41 -7.40
CA ASP A 40 -13.28 9.39 -7.52
C ASP A 40 -14.55 8.80 -8.19
N HIS A 41 -14.41 7.75 -9.00
CA HIS A 41 -15.48 7.18 -9.82
C HIS A 41 -15.98 5.81 -9.37
N ASP A 42 -15.07 4.90 -9.00
CA ASP A 42 -15.34 3.49 -8.72
C ASP A 42 -15.05 3.10 -7.26
N GLY A 43 -14.26 3.90 -6.54
CA GLY A 43 -13.95 3.72 -5.12
C GLY A 43 -12.56 3.16 -4.83
N PRO A 44 -12.26 2.82 -3.55
CA PRO A 44 -10.88 2.65 -3.09
C PRO A 44 -10.24 1.28 -3.35
N GLY A 45 -10.98 0.27 -3.82
CA GLY A 45 -10.44 -1.09 -3.97
C GLY A 45 -9.24 -1.15 -4.91
N VAL A 46 -9.45 -0.83 -6.20
CA VAL A 46 -8.40 -0.85 -7.22
C VAL A 46 -7.22 0.09 -6.91
N PRO A 47 -7.43 1.33 -6.43
CA PRO A 47 -6.32 2.18 -5.98
C PRO A 47 -5.46 1.56 -4.86
N VAL A 48 -6.06 0.79 -3.96
CA VAL A 48 -5.30 0.09 -2.91
C VAL A 48 -4.54 -1.10 -3.48
N GLU A 49 -5.16 -1.89 -4.35
CA GLU A 49 -4.49 -2.98 -5.09
C GLU A 49 -3.25 -2.47 -5.83
N ASN A 50 -3.42 -1.42 -6.66
CA ASN A 50 -2.33 -0.82 -7.42
C ASN A 50 -1.22 -0.24 -6.52
N GLY A 51 -1.62 0.36 -5.39
CA GLY A 51 -0.68 0.89 -4.41
C GLY A 51 0.21 -0.20 -3.80
N VAL A 52 -0.36 -1.36 -3.45
CA VAL A 52 0.38 -2.51 -2.93
C VAL A 52 1.32 -3.08 -3.99
N ASP A 53 0.82 -3.30 -5.20
CA ASP A 53 1.62 -3.81 -6.32
C ASP A 53 2.82 -2.92 -6.57
N ALA A 54 2.64 -1.60 -6.63
CA ALA A 54 3.72 -0.65 -6.83
C ALA A 54 4.73 -0.65 -5.67
N ILE A 55 4.28 -0.78 -4.42
CA ILE A 55 5.17 -0.88 -3.26
C ILE A 55 6.07 -2.12 -3.37
N ILE A 56 5.49 -3.26 -3.73
CA ILE A 56 6.21 -4.53 -3.85
C ILE A 56 7.13 -4.52 -5.08
N GLU A 57 6.60 -4.17 -6.26
CA GLU A 57 7.32 -4.17 -7.54
C GLU A 57 8.53 -3.23 -7.51
N PHE A 58 8.37 -2.03 -6.96
CA PHE A 58 9.43 -1.03 -6.89
C PHE A 58 10.23 -1.07 -5.59
N ASN A 59 9.96 -2.06 -4.73
CA ASN A 59 10.63 -2.28 -3.44
C ASN A 59 10.65 -1.00 -2.57
N LEU A 60 9.51 -0.32 -2.47
CA LEU A 60 9.37 0.94 -1.75
C LEU A 60 9.12 0.69 -0.26
N THR A 61 9.63 1.58 0.59
CA THR A 61 9.35 1.51 2.04
C THR A 61 8.08 2.31 2.35
N PRO A 62 6.94 1.67 2.62
CA PRO A 62 5.73 2.40 3.00
C PRO A 62 5.90 3.07 4.38
N PRO A 63 5.26 4.22 4.61
CA PRO A 63 5.29 4.89 5.91
C PRO A 63 4.53 4.09 6.97
N LYS A 64 4.97 4.17 8.24
CA LYS A 64 4.35 3.43 9.37
C LYS A 64 2.86 3.68 9.54
N ASP A 65 2.41 4.90 9.24
CA ASP A 65 1.01 5.29 9.36
C ASP A 65 0.15 4.57 8.30
N MET A 66 0.68 4.34 7.10
CA MET A 66 0.03 3.55 6.05
C MET A 66 -0.08 2.08 6.45
N ILE A 67 1.00 1.50 6.96
CA ILE A 67 1.02 0.11 7.46
C ILE A 67 -0.05 -0.08 8.54
N THR A 68 -0.11 0.87 9.49
CA THR A 68 -1.09 0.83 10.59
C THR A 68 -2.52 0.95 10.08
N LEU A 69 -2.77 1.89 9.16
CA LEU A 69 -4.09 2.12 8.58
C LEU A 69 -4.56 0.91 7.77
N PHE A 70 -3.67 0.26 7.02
CA PHE A 70 -4.03 -0.91 6.23
C PHE A 70 -4.46 -2.08 7.12
N GLY A 71 -3.75 -2.34 8.23
CA GLY A 71 -4.17 -3.34 9.21
C GLY A 71 -5.56 -3.04 9.81
N GLN A 72 -5.86 -1.77 10.10
CA GLN A 72 -7.18 -1.36 10.60
C GLN A 72 -8.29 -1.58 9.58
N VAL A 73 -8.05 -1.19 8.32
CA VAL A 73 -9.00 -1.39 7.22
C VAL A 73 -9.28 -2.87 7.02
N HIS A 74 -8.25 -3.72 7.06
CA HIS A 74 -8.37 -5.16 6.91
C HIS A 74 -9.19 -5.80 8.03
N ASP A 75 -8.93 -5.45 9.30
CA ASP A 75 -9.66 -5.95 10.47
C ASP A 75 -11.16 -5.59 10.41
N GLU A 76 -11.50 -4.43 9.86
CA GLU A 76 -12.88 -3.94 9.73
C GLU A 76 -13.58 -4.53 8.52
N ASN A 77 -12.88 -4.64 7.39
CA ASN A 77 -13.45 -5.05 6.13
C ASN A 77 -12.39 -5.68 5.19
N PRO A 78 -12.32 -7.01 5.11
CA PRO A 78 -11.29 -7.72 4.34
C PRO A 78 -11.63 -7.77 2.84
N TRP A 79 -11.86 -6.62 2.22
CA TRP A 79 -12.11 -6.54 0.77
C TRP A 79 -10.86 -6.78 -0.07
N CYS A 80 -9.71 -6.36 0.42
CA CYS A 80 -8.39 -6.61 -0.19
C CYS A 80 -7.54 -7.49 0.74
N ASP A 81 -8.06 -8.68 1.03
CA ASP A 81 -7.40 -9.68 1.88
C ASP A 81 -6.10 -10.16 1.22
N GLU A 82 -6.15 -10.45 -0.08
CA GLU A 82 -5.00 -10.93 -0.85
C GLU A 82 -3.88 -9.88 -0.88
N GLU A 83 -4.21 -8.62 -1.17
CA GLU A 83 -3.23 -7.53 -1.20
C GLU A 83 -2.64 -7.27 0.19
N TYR A 84 -3.46 -7.38 1.25
CA TYR A 84 -2.98 -7.23 2.62
C TYR A 84 -2.00 -8.35 3.01
N GLU A 85 -2.28 -9.60 2.64
CA GLU A 85 -1.36 -10.72 2.88
C GLU A 85 -0.03 -10.52 2.14
N GLN A 86 -0.09 -10.15 0.85
CA GLN A 86 1.10 -9.86 0.05
C GLN A 86 1.94 -8.71 0.65
N PHE A 87 1.27 -7.61 1.02
CA PHE A 87 1.91 -6.47 1.66
C PHE A 87 2.58 -6.85 2.98
N ARG A 88 1.92 -7.70 3.78
CA ARG A 88 2.46 -8.15 5.07
C ARG A 88 3.67 -9.07 4.90
N ASP A 89 3.64 -9.98 3.93
CA ASP A 89 4.79 -10.83 3.65
C ASP A 89 5.97 -10.00 3.13
N TYR A 90 5.73 -9.04 2.23
CA TYR A 90 6.74 -8.09 1.78
C TYR A 90 7.42 -7.36 2.95
N LEU A 91 6.63 -6.82 3.89
CA LEU A 91 7.17 -6.13 5.07
C LEU A 91 8.01 -7.08 5.94
N ARG A 92 7.56 -8.32 6.14
CA ARG A 92 8.31 -9.32 6.92
C ARG A 92 9.65 -9.63 6.28
N GLU A 93 9.66 -9.92 4.98
CA GLU A 93 10.89 -10.20 4.24
C GLU A 93 11.89 -9.04 4.35
N ARG A 94 11.40 -7.79 4.28
CA ARG A 94 12.22 -6.59 4.44
C ARG A 94 12.78 -6.40 5.85
N GLU A 95 12.00 -6.71 6.89
CA GLU A 95 12.47 -6.72 8.27
C GLU A 95 13.55 -7.79 8.48
N ASP A 96 13.36 -8.99 7.94
CA ASP A 96 14.33 -10.08 7.95
C ASP A 96 15.62 -9.69 7.20
N GLU A 97 15.55 -9.04 6.04
CA GLU A 97 16.73 -8.54 5.31
C GLU A 97 17.49 -7.47 6.09
N HIS A 98 16.77 -6.53 6.73
CA HIS A 98 17.36 -5.50 7.57
C HIS A 98 18.02 -6.07 8.83
N GLN A 99 17.44 -7.10 9.45
CA GLN A 99 17.98 -7.74 10.65
C GLN A 99 19.09 -8.76 10.33
N SER A 100 19.01 -9.43 9.18
CA SER A 100 19.98 -10.43 8.73
C SER A 100 21.27 -9.80 8.22
N GLY A 101 21.29 -8.48 7.97
CA GLY A 101 22.51 -7.76 7.64
C GLY A 101 23.19 -8.33 6.41
N LYS A 102 22.42 -8.67 5.36
CA LYS A 102 22.93 -9.07 4.05
C LYS A 102 23.55 -7.84 3.37
N LEU A 103 24.64 -7.33 3.95
CA LEU A 103 25.61 -6.47 3.31
C LEU A 103 26.07 -7.23 2.07
N ILE A 104 25.58 -6.83 0.91
CA ILE A 104 26.34 -7.05 -0.32
C ILE A 104 27.62 -6.22 -0.10
N PRO A 105 28.80 -6.83 0.05
CA PRO A 105 30.01 -6.03 0.12
C PRO A 105 30.11 -5.26 -1.20
N PRO A 106 30.50 -3.97 -1.21
CA PRO A 106 30.89 -3.35 -2.45
C PRO A 106 32.05 -4.19 -3.00
N SER A 107 31.84 -4.80 -4.17
CA SER A 107 32.91 -5.43 -4.93
C SER A 107 34.02 -4.39 -5.09
N ALA A 108 35.12 -4.58 -4.36
CA ALA A 108 36.31 -3.77 -4.52
C ALA A 108 36.93 -4.12 -5.87
N ASP A 109 37.12 -3.09 -6.69
CA ASP A 109 37.96 -3.06 -7.90
C ASP A 109 39.42 -3.38 -7.55
#